data_AF-S4GZK9-F1
#
_entry.id   AF-S4GZK9-F1
#
_cell.length_a   1.000
_cell.length_b   1.000
_cell.length_c   1.000
_cell.angle_alpha   90.00
_cell.angle_beta   90.00
_cell.angle_gamma   90.00
#
_symmetry.space_group_name_H-M   'P 1'
#
loop_
_entity.id
_entity.type
_entity.pdbx_description
1 polymer ?
#
loop_
_entity_poly.entity_id
_entity_poly.type
_entity_poly.pdbx_seq_one_letter_code
_entity_poly.pdbx_strand_id
1 'polypeptide(L)'
;MTQFYDERLARREFMYQKKRFVLTTVGICVGAAFLLAVLVQCHVFGIAAPKTPEIDPNYGVQAPCPTKNKDENKATYIDNRAVPIRVLNGTKFRGFARAVGEGLRNRGFNLIEVGNSEKSVKRTTIYFGKQSINEAYTLAANFKDAILRMDDRQDKLIDVVLGATFNNLKPKTDVPAAGATIAEIKGCADFNSMKNLPKSANHNPVQ
;
A
#
# COMPACT_ATOMS: atom_id res chain seq x y z
N MET A 1 48.98 -1.19 -78.98
CA MET A 1 48.55 -2.44 -78.30
C MET A 1 47.19 -2.18 -77.69
N THR A 2 46.13 -2.69 -78.32
CA THR A 2 44.76 -2.62 -77.84
C THR A 2 44.56 -3.67 -76.76
N GLN A 3 44.23 -3.24 -75.54
CA GLN A 3 43.83 -4.19 -74.48
C GLN A 3 42.59 -4.95 -74.94
N PHE A 4 42.67 -6.28 -74.96
CA PHE A 4 41.50 -7.15 -75.13
C PHE A 4 40.63 -7.00 -73.87
N TYR A 5 39.60 -6.17 -73.97
CA TYR A 5 38.58 -6.02 -72.93
C TYR A 5 37.69 -7.26 -72.97
N ASP A 6 37.86 -8.16 -72.00
CA ASP A 6 37.08 -9.40 -71.92
C ASP A 6 35.67 -9.11 -71.38
N GLU A 7 34.75 -8.79 -72.29
CA GLU A 7 33.36 -8.41 -72.00
C GLU A 7 32.60 -9.43 -71.13
N ARG A 8 33.05 -10.69 -71.13
CA ARG A 8 32.47 -11.76 -70.30
C ARG A 8 32.83 -11.61 -68.83
N LEU A 9 34.05 -11.20 -68.51
CA LEU A 9 34.49 -10.95 -67.13
C LEU A 9 33.80 -9.70 -66.56
N ALA A 10 33.72 -8.62 -67.35
CA ALA A 10 33.03 -7.39 -66.95
C ALA A 10 31.53 -7.60 -66.68
N ARG A 11 30.84 -8.42 -67.49
CA ARG A 11 29.43 -8.82 -67.23
C ARG A 11 29.29 -9.59 -65.92
N ARG A 12 30.24 -10.50 -65.64
CA ARG A 12 30.23 -11.32 -64.43
C ARG A 12 30.46 -10.46 -63.18
N GLU A 13 31.41 -9.53 -63.24
CA GLU A 13 31.68 -8.56 -62.17
C GLU A 13 30.52 -7.61 -61.93
N PHE A 14 29.87 -7.09 -62.98
CA PHE A 14 28.66 -6.28 -62.86
C PHE A 14 27.52 -7.04 -62.17
N MET A 15 27.31 -8.30 -62.54
CA MET A 15 26.32 -9.16 -61.88
C MET A 15 26.68 -9.46 -60.42
N TYR A 16 27.96 -9.67 -60.09
CA TYR A 16 28.40 -9.86 -58.71
C TYR A 16 28.27 -8.59 -57.87
N GLN A 17 28.56 -7.41 -58.41
CA GLN A 17 28.40 -6.14 -57.71
C GLN A 17 26.93 -5.82 -57.42
N LYS A 18 26.02 -6.02 -58.40
CA LYS A 18 24.58 -5.86 -58.16
C LYS A 18 24.06 -6.86 -57.14
N LYS A 19 24.46 -8.13 -57.23
CA LYS A 19 24.06 -9.16 -56.26
C LYS A 19 24.59 -8.83 -54.87
N ARG A 20 25.84 -8.36 -54.75
CA ARG A 20 26.43 -7.96 -53.47
C ARG A 20 25.70 -6.76 -52.87
N PHE A 21 25.41 -5.73 -53.66
CA PHE A 21 24.69 -4.55 -53.20
C PHE A 21 23.27 -4.87 -52.69
N VAL A 22 22.55 -5.74 -53.41
CA VAL A 22 21.22 -6.22 -53.01
C VAL A 22 21.28 -7.08 -51.75
N LEU A 23 22.22 -8.03 -51.67
CA LEU A 23 22.38 -8.87 -50.47
C LEU A 23 22.78 -8.05 -49.24
N THR A 24 23.61 -7.01 -49.39
CA THR A 24 23.97 -6.13 -48.26
C THR A 24 22.81 -5.26 -47.81
N THR A 25 22.03 -4.70 -48.74
CA THR A 25 20.87 -3.88 -48.36
C THR A 25 19.78 -4.71 -47.69
N VAL A 26 19.49 -5.91 -48.21
CA VAL A 26 18.56 -6.85 -47.58
C VAL A 26 19.07 -7.27 -46.19
N GLY A 27 20.35 -7.58 -46.04
CA GLY A 27 20.95 -7.94 -44.74
C GLY A 27 20.82 -6.82 -43.70
N ILE A 28 21.05 -5.57 -44.09
CA ILE A 28 20.89 -4.40 -43.20
C ILE A 28 19.42 -4.24 -42.79
N CYS A 29 18.48 -4.35 -43.74
CA CYS A 29 17.05 -4.24 -43.43
C CYS A 29 16.59 -5.33 -42.46
N VAL A 30 17.02 -6.58 -42.68
CA VAL A 30 16.70 -7.70 -41.78
C VAL A 30 17.33 -7.50 -40.40
N GLY A 31 18.59 -7.04 -40.34
CA GLY A 31 19.26 -6.74 -39.07
C GLY A 31 18.57 -5.63 -38.28
N ALA A 32 18.15 -4.55 -38.96
CA ALA A 32 17.41 -3.45 -38.35
C ALA A 32 16.03 -3.91 -37.85
N ALA A 33 15.31 -4.72 -38.63
CA ALA A 33 14.03 -5.29 -38.23
C ALA A 33 14.17 -6.24 -37.02
N PHE A 34 15.24 -7.04 -36.98
CA PHE A 34 15.54 -7.92 -35.86
C PHE A 34 15.85 -7.12 -34.58
N LEU A 35 16.68 -6.06 -34.67
CA LEU A 35 16.96 -5.18 -33.55
C LEU A 35 15.69 -4.50 -33.02
N LEU A 36 14.81 -4.02 -33.92
CA LEU A 36 13.51 -3.46 -33.55
C LEU A 36 12.62 -4.50 -32.84
N ALA A 37 12.56 -5.73 -33.35
CA ALA A 37 11.81 -6.81 -32.72
C ALA A 37 12.34 -7.16 -31.32
N VAL A 38 13.67 -7.19 -31.13
CA VAL A 38 14.29 -7.41 -29.82
C VAL A 38 13.96 -6.29 -28.85
N LEU A 39 14.00 -5.02 -29.27
CA LEU A 39 13.66 -3.88 -28.40
C LEU A 39 12.19 -3.91 -27.96
N VAL A 40 11.28 -4.35 -28.83
CA VAL A 40 9.87 -4.55 -28.49
C VAL A 40 9.70 -5.72 -27.52
N GLN A 41 10.37 -6.85 -27.77
CA GLN A 41 10.34 -8.03 -26.89
C GLN A 41 10.92 -7.74 -25.50
N CYS A 42 11.94 -6.88 -25.41
CA CYS A 42 12.54 -6.44 -24.16
C CYS A 42 11.75 -5.32 -23.45
N HIS A 43 10.58 -4.91 -23.96
CA HIS A 43 9.71 -3.88 -23.38
C HIS A 43 10.43 -2.56 -23.01
N VAL A 44 11.50 -2.20 -23.73
CA VAL A 44 12.34 -1.02 -23.44
C VAL A 44 11.54 0.29 -23.58
N PHE A 45 10.45 0.27 -24.35
CA PHE A 45 9.54 1.39 -24.56
C PHE A 45 8.39 1.47 -23.55
N GLY A 46 8.32 0.59 -22.56
CA GLY A 46 7.25 0.61 -21.54
C GLY A 46 5.85 0.28 -22.06
N ILE A 47 5.73 -0.10 -23.35
CA ILE A 47 4.49 -0.61 -23.96
C ILE A 47 4.23 -1.98 -23.29
N ALA A 48 3.26 -2.03 -22.37
CA ALA A 48 2.96 -3.15 -21.47
C ALA A 48 3.80 -3.25 -20.17
N ALA A 49 4.32 -2.13 -19.65
CA ALA A 49 4.65 -2.11 -18.22
C ALA A 49 3.40 -2.55 -17.43
N PRO A 50 3.48 -3.59 -16.58
CA PRO A 50 2.35 -3.97 -15.75
C PRO A 50 1.99 -2.74 -14.92
N LYS A 51 0.70 -2.36 -14.91
CA LYS A 51 0.21 -1.32 -14.01
C LYS A 51 0.66 -1.74 -12.62
N THR A 52 1.57 -0.97 -12.02
CA THR A 52 1.94 -1.13 -10.61
C THR A 52 0.61 -1.24 -9.85
N PRO A 53 0.35 -2.32 -9.11
CA PRO A 53 -0.89 -2.44 -8.37
C PRO A 53 -1.00 -1.19 -7.51
N GLU A 54 -2.02 -0.37 -7.78
CA GLU A 54 -2.36 0.75 -6.93
C GLU A 54 -2.57 0.12 -5.55
N ILE A 55 -1.73 0.48 -4.58
CA ILE A 55 -1.90 -0.02 -3.21
C ILE A 55 -3.23 0.58 -2.77
N ASP A 56 -4.29 -0.24 -2.79
CA ASP A 56 -5.62 0.19 -2.40
C ASP A 56 -5.52 0.93 -1.05
N PRO A 57 -6.04 2.16 -0.95
CA PRO A 57 -6.04 2.90 0.30
C PRO A 57 -6.63 2.02 1.40
N ASN A 58 -5.94 1.97 2.55
CA ASN A 58 -6.35 1.12 3.68
C ASN A 58 -6.58 -0.35 3.31
N TYR A 59 -5.81 -0.87 2.34
CA TYR A 59 -5.80 -2.27 1.90
C TYR A 59 -7.17 -2.76 1.39
N GLY A 60 -7.90 -1.89 0.69
CA GLY A 60 -9.20 -2.21 0.10
C GLY A 60 -10.36 -2.16 1.10
N VAL A 61 -10.11 -1.72 2.34
CA VAL A 61 -11.16 -1.51 3.35
C VAL A 61 -11.52 -0.03 3.37
N GLN A 62 -12.80 0.29 3.19
CA GLN A 62 -13.27 1.67 3.30
C GLN A 62 -13.10 2.17 4.74
N ALA A 63 -12.34 3.26 4.90
CA ALA A 63 -12.16 3.95 6.17
C ALA A 63 -13.00 5.23 6.23
N PRO A 64 -13.49 5.62 7.42
CA PRO A 64 -14.14 6.91 7.60
C PRO A 64 -13.12 8.06 7.50
N CYS A 65 -13.55 9.21 6.99
CA CYS A 65 -12.75 10.43 7.03
C CYS A 65 -12.64 10.96 8.47
N PRO A 66 -11.47 11.51 8.86
CA PRO A 66 -11.31 12.17 10.16
C PRO A 66 -12.32 13.30 10.37
N THR A 67 -12.74 13.49 11.61
CA THR A 67 -13.66 14.58 11.96
C THR A 67 -12.87 15.84 12.26
N LYS A 68 -13.26 16.94 11.61
CA LYS A 68 -12.61 18.23 11.82
C LYS A 68 -13.06 18.83 13.14
N ASN A 69 -12.11 19.41 13.89
CA ASN A 69 -12.47 20.19 15.06
C ASN A 69 -13.22 21.46 14.62
N LYS A 70 -14.23 21.87 15.40
CA LYS A 70 -15.06 23.04 15.13
C LYS A 70 -14.25 24.33 15.08
N ASP A 71 -13.15 24.40 15.83
CA ASP A 71 -12.37 25.62 16.01
C ASP A 71 -11.33 25.85 14.90
N GLU A 72 -10.79 24.80 14.30
CA GLU A 72 -9.60 24.91 13.42
C GLU A 72 -9.84 24.41 11.98
N ASN A 73 -11.05 23.91 11.68
CA ASN A 73 -11.42 23.30 10.39
C ASN A 73 -10.42 22.23 9.88
N LYS A 74 -9.67 21.62 10.82
CA LYS A 74 -8.68 20.57 10.58
C LYS A 74 -8.96 19.42 11.53
N ALA A 75 -8.70 18.20 11.08
CA ALA A 75 -8.68 17.04 11.94
C ALA A 75 -7.26 16.88 12.50
N THR A 76 -7.15 16.70 13.82
CA THR A 76 -5.87 16.64 14.52
C THR A 76 -5.72 15.36 15.31
N TYR A 77 -4.48 14.90 15.46
CA TYR A 77 -4.16 13.76 16.32
C TYR A 77 -4.48 14.09 17.77
N ILE A 78 -5.11 13.15 18.47
CA ILE A 78 -5.58 13.32 19.84
C ILE A 78 -4.43 12.99 20.82
N ASP A 79 -4.50 13.50 22.06
CA ASP A 79 -3.59 13.06 23.12
C ASP A 79 -3.79 11.56 23.38
N ASN A 80 -2.70 10.78 23.35
CA ASN A 80 -2.75 9.32 23.53
C ASN A 80 -3.49 8.90 24.81
N ARG A 81 -3.46 9.71 25.88
CA ARG A 81 -4.13 9.41 27.16
C ARG A 81 -5.64 9.41 27.04
N ALA A 82 -6.19 10.14 26.06
CA ALA A 82 -7.62 10.17 25.78
C ALA A 82 -8.07 9.03 24.86
N VAL A 83 -7.17 8.12 24.47
CA VAL A 83 -7.46 7.02 23.55
C VAL A 83 -7.57 5.70 24.33
N PRO A 84 -8.78 5.24 24.71
CA PRO A 84 -8.98 3.96 25.39
C PRO A 84 -8.84 2.80 24.40
N ILE A 85 -7.92 1.89 24.69
CA ILE A 85 -7.59 0.76 23.81
C ILE A 85 -7.76 -0.58 24.51
N ARG A 86 -8.22 -1.58 23.75
CA ARG A 86 -8.11 -2.99 24.08
C ARG A 86 -7.27 -3.69 23.03
N VAL A 87 -6.24 -4.42 23.45
CA VAL A 87 -5.33 -5.11 22.54
C VAL A 87 -5.62 -6.60 22.54
N LEU A 88 -6.03 -7.12 21.39
CA LEU A 88 -6.45 -8.49 21.20
C LEU A 88 -5.44 -9.26 20.35
N ASN A 89 -5.08 -10.45 20.80
CA ASN A 89 -4.21 -11.34 20.05
C ASN A 89 -4.99 -12.08 18.97
N GLY A 90 -4.74 -11.74 17.70
CA GLY A 90 -5.26 -12.49 16.54
C GLY A 90 -4.28 -13.53 16.00
N THR A 91 -3.27 -13.93 16.79
CA THR A 91 -2.19 -14.85 16.40
C THR A 91 -2.07 -16.03 17.36
N LYS A 92 -1.25 -17.03 17.00
CA LYS A 92 -0.95 -18.19 17.85
C LYS A 92 0.06 -17.93 18.97
N PHE A 93 0.70 -16.75 19.00
CA PHE A 93 1.81 -16.46 19.91
C PHE A 93 1.30 -15.98 21.27
N ARG A 94 1.59 -16.72 22.33
CA ARG A 94 1.19 -16.35 23.70
C ARG A 94 1.92 -15.09 24.18
N GLY A 95 1.22 -14.24 24.93
CA GLY A 95 1.79 -13.00 25.48
C GLY A 95 1.96 -11.85 24.48
N PHE A 96 1.69 -12.07 23.19
CA PHE A 96 1.95 -11.08 22.15
C PHE A 96 1.15 -9.79 22.33
N ALA A 97 -0.17 -9.90 22.56
CA ALA A 97 -1.02 -8.75 22.84
C ALA A 97 -0.61 -7.99 24.10
N ARG A 98 -0.08 -8.68 25.12
CA ARG A 98 0.44 -8.04 26.32
C ARG A 98 1.69 -7.22 26.01
N ALA A 99 2.65 -7.78 25.28
CA ALA A 99 3.87 -7.06 24.91
C ALA A 99 3.56 -5.79 24.09
N VAL A 100 2.66 -5.88 23.11
CA VAL A 100 2.28 -4.72 22.30
C VAL A 100 1.44 -3.72 23.08
N GLY A 101 0.49 -4.19 23.88
CA GLY A 101 -0.33 -3.35 24.75
C GLY A 101 0.52 -2.54 25.72
N GLU A 102 1.51 -3.17 26.36
CA GLU A 102 2.47 -2.48 27.22
C GLU A 102 3.31 -1.45 26.46
N GLY A 103 3.74 -1.78 25.23
CA GLY A 103 4.43 -0.82 24.35
C GLY A 103 3.59 0.41 24.02
N LEU A 104 2.28 0.25 23.82
CA LEU A 104 1.33 1.35 23.60
C LEU A 104 1.05 2.12 24.91
N ARG A 105 0.90 1.43 26.04
CA ARG A 105 0.76 2.08 27.36
C ARG A 105 1.97 2.96 27.68
N ASN A 106 3.18 2.50 27.38
CA ASN A 106 4.43 3.27 27.50
C ASN A 106 4.54 4.44 26.51
N ARG A 107 3.58 4.59 25.59
CA ARG A 107 3.37 5.77 24.72
C ARG A 107 2.24 6.67 25.22
N GLY A 108 1.65 6.36 26.36
CA GLY A 108 0.59 7.14 26.99
C GLY A 108 -0.83 6.69 26.62
N PHE A 109 -1.00 5.62 25.83
CA PHE A 109 -2.34 5.10 25.54
C PHE A 109 -3.02 4.54 26.79
N ASN A 110 -4.33 4.77 26.91
CA ASN A 110 -5.13 4.22 28.00
C ASN A 110 -5.47 2.75 27.71
N LEU A 111 -4.57 1.84 28.10
CA LEU A 111 -4.76 0.40 27.93
C LEU A 111 -5.79 -0.14 28.93
N ILE A 112 -7.00 -0.40 28.45
CA ILE A 112 -8.13 -0.92 29.23
C ILE A 112 -7.99 -2.43 29.48
N GLU A 113 -7.72 -3.18 28.41
CA GLU A 113 -7.73 -4.63 28.46
C GLU A 113 -6.75 -5.24 27.44
N VAL A 114 -6.22 -6.42 27.78
CA VAL A 114 -5.47 -7.28 26.86
C VAL A 114 -6.16 -8.64 26.83
N GLY A 115 -6.45 -9.13 25.62
CA GLY A 115 -7.17 -10.39 25.45
C GLY A 115 -6.75 -11.17 24.20
N ASN A 116 -7.53 -12.19 23.88
CA ASN A 116 -7.44 -12.91 22.60
C ASN A 116 -8.64 -12.56 21.74
N SER A 117 -8.42 -12.48 20.43
CA SER A 117 -9.51 -12.30 19.46
C SER A 117 -10.12 -13.65 19.11
N GLU A 118 -11.45 -13.70 18.95
CA GLU A 118 -12.15 -14.87 18.40
C GLU A 118 -11.76 -15.11 16.93
N LYS A 119 -11.39 -14.05 16.21
CA LYS A 119 -11.03 -14.08 14.80
C LYS A 119 -9.55 -13.79 14.62
N SER A 120 -8.87 -14.64 13.87
CA SER A 120 -7.51 -14.36 13.41
C SER A 120 -7.55 -13.43 12.19
N VAL A 121 -6.63 -12.47 12.14
CA VAL A 121 -6.48 -11.54 11.01
C VAL A 121 -5.08 -11.62 10.45
N LYS A 122 -4.94 -11.49 9.13
CA LYS A 122 -3.60 -11.49 8.50
C LYS A 122 -2.83 -10.23 8.85
N ARG A 123 -3.48 -9.08 8.68
CA ARG A 123 -2.95 -7.73 8.94
C ARG A 123 -3.60 -7.17 10.19
N THR A 124 -2.86 -6.43 11.01
CA THR A 124 -3.42 -5.80 12.22
C THR A 124 -4.57 -4.89 11.83
N THR A 125 -5.72 -5.07 12.48
CA THR A 125 -6.93 -4.28 12.22
C THR A 125 -7.34 -3.57 13.49
N ILE A 126 -7.57 -2.27 13.36
CA ILE A 126 -8.06 -1.39 14.41
C ILE A 126 -9.56 -1.21 14.17
N TYR A 127 -10.36 -1.75 15.09
CA TYR A 127 -11.81 -1.63 15.08
C TYR A 127 -12.25 -0.52 16.03
N PHE A 128 -13.16 0.32 15.56
CA PHE A 128 -13.59 1.51 16.29
C PHE A 128 -14.99 1.95 15.83
N GLY A 129 -15.65 2.72 16.68
CA GLY A 129 -16.96 3.29 16.38
C GLY A 129 -16.88 4.74 15.90
N LYS A 130 -18.05 5.29 15.58
CA LYS A 130 -18.20 6.68 15.10
C LYS A 130 -17.64 7.74 16.06
N GLN A 131 -17.58 7.44 17.36
CA GLN A 131 -17.13 8.39 18.39
C GLN A 131 -15.60 8.47 18.51
N SER A 132 -14.86 7.56 17.88
CA SER A 132 -13.41 7.41 18.09
C SER A 132 -12.63 7.44 16.78
N ILE A 133 -13.12 8.16 15.78
CA ILE A 133 -12.49 8.21 14.46
C ILE A 133 -11.07 8.78 14.58
N ASN A 134 -10.90 9.96 15.16
CA ASN A 134 -9.59 10.62 15.24
C ASN A 134 -8.63 9.89 16.18
N GLU A 135 -9.15 9.29 17.24
CA GLU A 135 -8.44 8.43 18.18
C GLU A 135 -7.92 7.17 17.48
N ALA A 136 -8.71 6.58 16.58
CA ALA A 136 -8.28 5.44 15.78
C ALA A 136 -7.16 5.82 14.80
N TYR A 137 -7.24 6.98 14.15
CA TYR A 137 -6.13 7.52 13.33
C TYR A 137 -4.86 7.75 14.16
N THR A 138 -5.01 8.27 15.38
CA THR A 138 -3.90 8.47 16.33
C THR A 138 -3.24 7.15 16.71
N LEU A 139 -4.03 6.13 17.01
CA LEU A 139 -3.52 4.80 17.29
C LEU A 139 -2.86 4.17 16.05
N ALA A 140 -3.49 4.27 14.89
CA ALA A 140 -2.97 3.72 13.63
C ALA A 140 -1.61 4.30 13.23
N ALA A 141 -1.34 5.56 13.57
CA ALA A 141 -0.05 6.19 13.29
C ALA A 141 1.14 5.49 13.98
N ASN A 142 0.89 4.66 15.01
CA ASN A 142 1.90 3.85 15.68
C ASN A 142 2.22 2.54 14.95
N PHE A 143 1.45 2.17 13.93
CA PHE A 143 1.62 0.95 13.16
C PHE A 143 2.16 1.27 11.76
N LYS A 144 2.92 0.34 11.19
CA LYS A 144 3.41 0.49 9.81
C LYS A 144 2.27 0.34 8.80
N ASP A 145 1.37 -0.60 9.06
CA ASP A 145 0.54 -1.19 8.02
C ASP A 145 -0.81 -1.71 8.54
N ALA A 146 -1.38 -1.02 9.55
CA ALA A 146 -2.66 -1.37 10.15
C ALA A 146 -3.86 -0.95 9.27
N ILE A 147 -4.94 -1.75 9.32
CA ILE A 147 -6.23 -1.42 8.71
C ILE A 147 -7.08 -0.65 9.72
N LEU A 148 -7.64 0.48 9.32
CA LEU A 148 -8.75 1.12 10.02
C LEU A 148 -10.07 0.51 9.55
N ARG A 149 -10.86 -0.06 10.47
CA ARG A 149 -12.16 -0.65 10.15
C ARG A 149 -13.21 -0.19 11.14
N MET A 150 -14.12 0.68 10.68
CA MET A 150 -15.24 1.11 11.51
C MET A 150 -16.23 -0.06 11.69
N ASP A 151 -16.75 -0.20 12.90
CA ASP A 151 -17.81 -1.16 13.24
C ASP A 151 -19.02 -0.44 13.85
N ASP A 152 -20.03 -1.20 14.26
CA ASP A 152 -21.29 -0.65 14.77
C ASP A 152 -21.28 -0.24 16.25
N ARG A 153 -20.12 -0.27 16.94
CA ARG A 153 -20.03 0.17 18.34
C ARG A 153 -20.38 1.65 18.49
N GLN A 154 -20.96 1.99 19.64
CA GLN A 154 -21.42 3.35 19.94
C GLN A 154 -20.59 4.06 21.02
N ASP A 155 -19.76 3.31 21.73
CA ASP A 155 -18.83 3.80 22.75
C ASP A 155 -17.47 4.18 22.13
N LYS A 156 -16.52 4.57 22.99
CA LYS A 156 -15.20 5.05 22.59
C LYS A 156 -14.09 4.01 22.57
N LEU A 157 -14.36 2.76 22.95
CA LEU A 157 -13.31 1.74 23.00
C LEU A 157 -12.78 1.45 21.60
N ILE A 158 -11.46 1.36 21.46
CA ILE A 158 -10.80 0.95 20.22
C ILE A 158 -10.15 -0.43 20.42
N ASP A 159 -10.51 -1.39 19.56
CA ASP A 159 -9.88 -2.71 19.57
C ASP A 159 -8.74 -2.79 18.57
N VAL A 160 -7.57 -3.22 19.02
CA VAL A 160 -6.44 -3.57 18.16
C VAL A 160 -6.36 -5.08 18.07
N VAL A 161 -6.77 -5.66 16.95
CA VAL A 161 -6.57 -7.09 16.70
C VAL A 161 -5.24 -7.29 15.98
N LEU A 162 -4.25 -7.83 16.69
CA LEU A 162 -2.91 -8.06 16.15
C LEU A 162 -2.91 -9.16 15.10
N GLY A 163 -2.42 -8.82 13.91
CA GLY A 163 -2.35 -9.75 12.78
C GLY A 163 -1.00 -10.46 12.66
N ALA A 164 -1.00 -11.54 11.87
CA ALA A 164 0.19 -12.36 11.61
C ALA A 164 1.35 -11.60 10.94
N THR A 165 1.08 -10.52 10.20
CA THR A 165 2.13 -9.70 9.55
C THR A 165 2.70 -8.61 10.45
N PHE A 166 2.15 -8.41 11.65
CA PHE A 166 2.65 -7.40 12.57
C PHE A 166 3.99 -7.83 13.15
N ASN A 167 4.96 -6.92 13.09
CA ASN A 167 6.30 -7.14 13.60
C ASN A 167 6.60 -6.21 14.77
N ASN A 168 6.49 -4.90 14.54
CA ASN A 168 6.79 -3.91 15.57
C ASN A 168 5.97 -2.63 15.38
N LEU A 169 5.83 -1.86 16.45
CA LEU A 169 5.34 -0.49 16.39
C LEU A 169 6.40 0.38 15.69
N LYS A 170 5.96 1.43 15.03
CA LYS A 170 6.85 2.46 14.46
C LYS A 170 7.73 3.08 15.54
N PRO A 171 8.97 3.51 15.22
CA PRO A 171 9.77 4.32 16.12
C PRO A 171 8.98 5.53 16.63
N LYS A 172 9.18 5.92 17.90
CA LYS A 172 8.45 7.07 18.50
C LYS A 172 8.70 8.37 17.73
N THR A 173 9.87 8.52 17.11
CA THR A 173 10.25 9.66 16.26
C THR A 173 9.40 9.80 15.00
N ASP A 174 8.77 8.71 14.56
CA ASP A 174 8.01 8.64 13.31
C ASP A 174 6.50 8.73 13.56
N VAL A 175 6.10 8.93 14.82
CA VAL A 175 4.71 9.09 15.23
C VAL A 175 4.40 10.58 15.37
N PRO A 176 3.30 11.06 14.76
CA PRO A 176 2.87 12.46 14.91
C PRO A 176 2.61 12.84 16.36
N ALA A 177 2.93 14.09 16.70
CA ALA A 177 2.56 14.66 18.00
C ALA A 177 1.05 14.95 18.06
N ALA A 178 0.50 14.97 19.28
CA ALA A 178 -0.87 15.44 19.51
C ALA A 178 -1.03 16.89 19.00
N GLY A 179 -2.19 17.19 18.41
CA GLY A 179 -2.49 18.48 17.78
C GLY A 179 -1.97 18.62 16.34
N ALA A 180 -1.07 17.75 15.86
CA ALA A 180 -0.68 17.76 14.46
C ALA A 180 -1.85 17.34 13.55
N THR A 181 -1.89 17.85 12.32
CA THR A 181 -2.93 17.51 11.35
C THR A 181 -2.89 16.03 10.98
N ILE A 182 -4.05 15.37 10.97
CA ILE A 182 -4.18 13.98 10.54
C ILE A 182 -3.93 13.87 9.03
N ALA A 183 -3.13 12.87 8.65
CA ALA A 183 -3.01 12.46 7.25
C ALA A 183 -4.18 11.53 6.91
N GLU A 184 -5.21 12.09 6.26
CA GLU A 184 -6.42 11.35 5.90
C GLU A 184 -6.10 10.23 4.89
N ILE A 185 -6.82 9.11 5.00
CA ILE A 185 -6.72 8.03 4.01
C ILE A 185 -7.36 8.53 2.69
N LYS A 186 -6.62 8.44 1.58
CA LYS A 186 -7.12 8.79 0.25
C LYS A 186 -8.40 8.01 -0.05
N GLY A 187 -9.47 8.72 -0.43
CA GLY A 187 -10.76 8.09 -0.73
C GLY A 187 -11.53 7.60 0.51
N CYS A 188 -11.24 8.16 1.69
CA CYS A 188 -12.08 7.97 2.87
C CYS A 188 -13.54 8.37 2.59
N ALA A 189 -14.47 7.76 3.32
CA ALA A 189 -15.90 8.05 3.21
C ALA A 189 -16.41 8.83 4.42
N ASP A 190 -17.46 9.63 4.24
CA ASP A 190 -18.16 10.21 5.38
C ASP A 190 -18.78 9.08 6.23
N PHE A 191 -18.61 9.14 7.55
CA PHE A 191 -19.08 8.08 8.44
C PHE A 191 -20.60 7.87 8.36
N ASN A 192 -21.40 8.91 8.06
CA ASN A 192 -22.85 8.78 7.87
C ASN A 192 -23.22 8.06 6.57
N SER A 193 -22.31 8.05 5.60
CA SER A 193 -22.51 7.37 4.31
C SER A 193 -22.18 5.86 4.37
N MET A 194 -21.43 5.43 5.40
CA MET A 194 -21.01 4.05 5.56
C MET A 194 -22.17 3.17 6.07
N LYS A 195 -22.64 2.25 5.22
CA LYS A 195 -23.71 1.30 5.54
C LYS A 195 -23.15 -0.10 5.77
N ASN A 196 -23.91 -0.97 6.45
CA ASN A 196 -23.57 -2.38 6.68
C ASN A 196 -22.25 -2.58 7.42
N LEU A 197 -22.02 -1.80 8.48
CA LEU A 197 -20.85 -1.95 9.33
C LEU A 197 -20.82 -3.34 9.99
N PRO A 198 -19.64 -3.95 10.16
CA PRO A 198 -19.51 -5.19 10.90
C PRO A 198 -19.99 -5.00 12.35
N LYS A 199 -20.44 -6.10 12.95
CA LYS A 199 -20.74 -6.16 14.38
C LYS A 199 -19.45 -6.02 15.18
N SER A 200 -19.48 -5.17 16.20
CA SER A 200 -18.41 -5.08 17.20
C SER A 200 -18.26 -6.39 17.98
N ALA A 201 -17.04 -6.69 18.40
CA ALA A 201 -16.77 -7.81 19.29
C ALA A 201 -17.36 -7.52 20.68
N ASN A 202 -17.73 -8.55 21.44
CA ASN A 202 -18.25 -8.36 22.80
C ASN A 202 -17.24 -7.61 23.68
N HIS A 203 -17.69 -6.58 24.37
CA HIS A 203 -16.87 -5.76 25.27
C HIS A 203 -17.74 -4.99 26.26
N ASN A 204 -17.10 -4.48 27.31
CA ASN A 204 -17.70 -3.51 28.21
C ASN A 204 -17.53 -2.11 27.59
N PRO A 205 -18.62 -1.35 27.39
CA PRO A 205 -18.55 -0.05 26.71
C PRO A 205 -17.78 0.98 27.54
N VAL A 206 -17.04 1.85 26.86
CA VAL A 206 -16.25 2.95 27.46
C VAL A 206 -16.77 4.31 26.98
N GLN A 207 -17.08 5.23 27.91
CA GLN A 207 -17.65 6.54 27.58
C GLN A 207 -16.63 7.57 27.10
#